data_AF-A0A973ETY5-F1
#
_entry.id   AF-A0A973ETY5-F1
#
_cell.length_a   1.000
_cell.length_b   1.000
_cell.length_c   1.000
_cell.angle_alpha   90.00
_cell.angle_beta   90.00
_cell.angle_gamma   90.00
#
_symmetry.space_group_name_H-M   'P 1'
#
loop_
_entity.id
_entity.type
_entity.pdbx_description
1 polymer ?
#
loop_
_entity_poly.entity_id
_entity_poly.type
_entity_poly.pdbx_seq_one_letter_code
_entity_poly.pdbx_strand_id
1 'polypeptide(L)'
;MTWQSLFQAAWVSFFVCAVVGGCGEQTGEDGAAGRQQFAESCEMLRHFVQTHPNTTIVKFDQEDLNHDGRVDLVVMYRMSEEKNMMRVVLDLGGSYFETNEVPAPHSNQVIQFRDIDGKPPMEFIVQGMKGAKVGFAVFRIEENQLVDLFGEGMEDCC
;
A
#
# COMPACT_ATOMS: atom_id res chain seq x y z
N MET A 1 -52.30 27.79 -41.54
CA MET A 1 -52.32 28.10 -42.98
C MET A 1 -51.15 29.00 -43.30
N THR A 2 -50.07 28.43 -43.81
CA THR A 2 -49.24 28.97 -44.90
C THR A 2 -48.20 27.90 -45.24
N TRP A 3 -48.01 27.72 -46.54
CA TRP A 3 -47.28 26.67 -47.23
C TRP A 3 -46.12 27.35 -47.93
N GLN A 4 -44.91 26.79 -47.83
CA GLN A 4 -43.73 26.93 -48.71
C GLN A 4 -42.50 26.44 -47.93
N SER A 5 -41.51 25.69 -48.42
CA SER A 5 -41.26 24.95 -49.65
C SER A 5 -39.80 24.45 -49.58
N LEU A 6 -39.46 23.44 -50.41
CA LEU A 6 -38.11 23.03 -50.86
C LEU A 6 -37.36 22.02 -49.97
N PHE A 7 -37.29 20.72 -50.31
CA PHE A 7 -36.56 20.00 -51.38
C PHE A 7 -35.03 19.87 -51.19
N GLN A 8 -34.60 18.59 -51.15
CA GLN A 8 -33.28 18.01 -51.48
C GLN A 8 -32.14 18.24 -50.45
N ALA A 9 -31.28 17.27 -50.11
CA ALA A 9 -30.89 16.03 -50.78
C ALA A 9 -30.48 14.94 -49.76
N ALA A 10 -30.73 13.68 -50.13
CA ALA A 10 -30.15 12.50 -49.51
C ALA A 10 -28.70 12.31 -49.95
N TRP A 11 -27.81 11.91 -49.05
CA TRP A 11 -26.64 11.08 -49.38
C TRP A 11 -26.51 9.95 -48.35
N VAL A 12 -26.35 8.75 -48.88
CA VAL A 12 -26.34 7.45 -48.22
C VAL A 12 -24.89 6.96 -48.14
N SER A 13 -24.66 6.00 -47.22
CA SER A 13 -23.51 5.07 -47.09
C SER A 13 -22.37 5.58 -46.19
N PHE A 14 -22.19 5.06 -44.97
CA PHE A 14 -21.77 3.70 -44.58
C PHE A 14 -20.35 3.38 -45.06
N PHE A 15 -19.36 3.52 -44.17
CA PHE A 15 -18.17 2.65 -44.18
C PHE A 15 -17.55 2.54 -42.78
N VAL A 16 -17.30 1.28 -42.42
CA VAL A 16 -16.75 0.72 -41.18
C VAL A 16 -15.24 0.89 -41.12
N CYS A 17 -14.68 1.06 -39.91
CA CYS A 17 -13.35 0.60 -39.42
C CYS A 17 -13.15 1.22 -38.03
N ALA A 18 -12.44 0.69 -37.04
CA ALA A 18 -11.91 -0.62 -36.68
C ALA A 18 -11.31 -0.38 -35.27
N VAL A 19 -11.37 -1.39 -34.42
CA VAL A 19 -10.87 -1.39 -33.03
C VAL A 19 -9.38 -1.07 -32.97
N VAL A 20 -8.95 -0.15 -32.10
CA VAL A 20 -7.64 -0.23 -31.40
C VAL A 20 -7.80 0.36 -30.00
N GLY A 21 -7.37 -0.41 -29.00
CA GLY A 21 -7.39 -0.03 -27.60
C GLY A 21 -6.44 1.12 -27.27
N GLY A 22 -6.76 1.80 -26.18
CA GLY A 22 -5.82 2.59 -25.42
C GLY A 22 -6.07 2.30 -23.96
N CYS A 23 -5.33 1.34 -23.40
CA CYS A 23 -5.04 1.33 -21.97
C CYS A 23 -4.42 2.70 -21.67
N GLY A 24 -5.15 3.53 -20.93
CA GLY A 24 -4.58 4.72 -20.34
C GLY A 24 -3.60 4.27 -19.27
N GLU A 25 -2.34 4.11 -19.69
CA GLU A 25 -1.20 4.03 -18.80
C GLU A 25 -1.16 5.33 -17.98
N GLN A 26 -1.54 5.25 -16.70
CA GLN A 26 -1.36 6.37 -15.77
C GLN A 26 0.14 6.45 -15.45
N THR A 27 0.86 7.17 -16.30
CA THR A 27 2.24 7.57 -16.04
C THR A 27 2.26 8.63 -14.95
N GLY A 28 2.68 8.19 -13.77
CA GLY A 28 3.36 8.92 -12.69
C GLY A 28 3.30 10.44 -12.67
N GLU A 29 2.39 10.97 -11.84
CA GLU A 29 2.52 12.27 -11.16
C GLU A 29 2.03 12.17 -9.69
N ASP A 30 2.33 11.07 -8.99
CA ASP A 30 1.78 10.80 -7.63
C ASP A 30 2.79 10.94 -6.47
N GLY A 31 3.83 11.78 -6.63
CA GLY A 31 4.86 11.92 -5.59
C GLY A 31 4.42 12.78 -4.38
N ALA A 32 3.87 13.96 -4.65
CA ALA A 32 3.59 14.96 -3.61
C ALA A 32 2.15 14.88 -3.06
N ALA A 33 1.16 14.69 -3.93
CA ALA A 33 -0.25 14.65 -3.55
C ALA A 33 -0.59 13.39 -2.71
N GLY A 34 -0.09 12.22 -3.12
CA GLY A 34 -0.25 10.98 -2.35
C GLY A 34 0.44 11.06 -0.98
N ARG A 35 1.66 11.63 -0.92
CA ARG A 35 2.38 11.84 0.35
C ARG A 35 1.62 12.76 1.31
N GLN A 36 1.03 13.84 0.81
CA GLN A 36 0.27 14.78 1.64
C GLN A 36 -1.02 14.13 2.19
N GLN A 37 -1.71 13.33 1.37
CA GLN A 37 -2.91 12.60 1.78
C GLN A 37 -2.61 11.58 2.90
N PHE A 38 -1.45 10.91 2.87
CA PHE A 38 -1.05 9.98 3.93
C PHE A 38 -0.62 10.69 5.23
N ALA A 39 0.13 11.79 5.13
CA ALA A 39 0.61 12.53 6.31
C ALA A 39 -0.51 13.15 7.18
N GLU A 40 -1.73 13.23 6.65
CA GLU A 40 -2.92 13.70 7.39
C GLU A 40 -3.66 12.57 8.11
N SER A 41 -3.33 11.30 7.87
CA SER A 41 -4.09 10.15 8.41
C SER A 41 -3.91 9.91 9.91
N CYS A 42 -2.66 9.92 10.42
CA CYS A 42 -2.36 9.83 11.85
C CYS A 42 -0.99 10.44 12.18
N GLU A 43 -0.75 10.72 13.48
CA GLU A 43 0.49 11.35 13.94
C GLU A 43 1.73 10.46 13.73
N MET A 44 1.61 9.14 13.92
CA MET A 44 2.70 8.19 13.67
C MET A 44 3.10 8.16 12.19
N LEU A 45 2.14 8.15 11.27
CA LEU A 45 2.47 8.16 9.83
C LEU A 45 3.11 9.49 9.41
N ARG A 46 2.66 10.61 10.02
CA ARG A 46 3.32 11.90 9.84
C ARG A 46 4.75 11.88 10.35
N HIS A 47 4.99 11.35 11.55
CA HIS A 47 6.34 11.18 12.09
C HIS A 47 7.21 10.39 11.11
N PHE A 48 6.72 9.23 10.65
CA PHE A 48 7.44 8.37 9.72
C PHE A 48 7.79 9.09 8.41
N VAL A 49 6.84 9.82 7.79
CA VAL A 49 7.08 10.58 6.55
C VAL A 49 8.10 11.70 6.75
N GLN A 50 8.13 12.33 7.93
CA GLN A 50 9.10 13.37 8.27
C GLN A 50 10.50 12.80 8.52
N THR A 51 10.61 11.64 9.16
CA THR A 51 11.89 10.96 9.42
C THR A 51 12.43 10.25 8.18
N HIS A 52 11.56 9.87 7.24
CA HIS A 52 11.89 9.16 6.00
C HIS A 52 11.45 9.92 4.73
N PRO A 53 11.98 11.13 4.47
CA PRO A 53 11.49 12.02 3.41
C PRO A 53 11.78 11.56 1.98
N ASN A 54 12.42 10.41 1.77
CA ASN A 54 12.68 9.87 0.42
C ASN A 54 11.93 8.57 0.14
N THR A 55 10.98 8.19 1.00
CA THR A 55 10.18 6.97 0.83
C THR A 55 8.76 7.30 0.37
N THR A 56 8.14 6.35 -0.34
CA THR A 56 6.72 6.41 -0.72
C THR A 56 5.96 5.36 0.07
N ILE A 57 4.87 5.74 0.75
CA ILE A 57 4.04 4.79 1.48
C ILE A 57 3.32 3.87 0.49
N VAL A 58 3.42 2.56 0.73
CA VAL A 58 2.76 1.51 -0.08
C VAL A 58 1.49 1.06 0.61
N LYS A 59 1.56 0.76 1.90
CA LYS A 59 0.44 0.35 2.74
C LYS A 59 0.78 0.63 4.19
N PHE A 60 -0.23 0.85 5.00
CA PHE A 60 -0.08 0.87 6.45
C PHE A 60 -1.36 0.34 7.10
N ASP A 61 -1.25 -0.10 8.34
CA ASP A 61 -2.39 -0.43 9.19
C ASP A 61 -2.00 -0.23 10.66
N GLN A 62 -2.99 -0.17 11.55
CA GLN A 62 -2.82 0.26 12.94
C GLN A 62 -3.51 -0.69 13.93
N GLU A 63 -2.80 -1.08 14.99
CA GLU A 63 -3.31 -1.91 16.09
C GLU A 63 -2.38 -1.78 17.31
N ASP A 64 -2.84 -2.10 18.51
CA ASP A 64 -2.00 -2.22 19.71
C ASP A 64 -1.17 -3.51 19.66
N LEU A 65 0.08 -3.43 19.19
CA LEU A 65 0.91 -4.61 18.91
C LEU A 65 1.64 -5.13 20.14
N ASN A 66 1.91 -4.28 21.12
CA ASN A 66 2.63 -4.65 22.34
C ASN A 66 1.72 -4.77 23.59
N HIS A 67 0.42 -4.55 23.43
CA HIS A 67 -0.62 -4.54 24.48
C HIS A 67 -0.38 -3.50 25.58
N ASP A 68 0.20 -2.34 25.24
CA ASP A 68 0.39 -1.23 26.18
C ASP A 68 -0.81 -0.27 26.28
N GLY A 69 -1.87 -0.53 25.50
CA GLY A 69 -3.08 0.26 25.42
C GLY A 69 -2.99 1.42 24.43
N ARG A 70 -1.92 1.50 23.64
CA ARG A 70 -1.73 2.49 22.58
C ARG A 70 -1.72 1.79 21.23
N VAL A 71 -2.13 2.52 20.21
CA VAL A 71 -2.15 2.00 18.85
C VAL A 71 -0.79 2.24 18.23
N ASP A 72 -0.21 1.20 17.66
CA ASP A 72 1.02 1.22 16.89
C ASP A 72 0.75 1.25 15.38
N LEU A 73 1.78 1.45 14.57
CA LEU A 73 1.69 1.55 13.11
C LEU A 73 2.60 0.53 12.44
N VAL A 74 2.02 -0.39 11.66
CA VAL A 74 2.78 -1.15 10.65
C VAL A 74 2.81 -0.31 9.37
N VAL A 75 4.01 -0.02 8.86
CA VAL A 75 4.17 0.78 7.64
C VAL A 75 5.03 0.06 6.62
N MET A 76 4.50 -0.11 5.41
CA MET A 76 5.21 -0.59 4.23
C MET A 76 5.48 0.60 3.30
N TYR A 77 6.69 0.69 2.78
CA TYR A 77 7.14 1.80 1.96
C TYR A 77 8.13 1.35 0.90
N ARG A 78 8.17 2.11 -0.19
CA ARG A 78 9.02 1.87 -1.34
C ARG A 78 10.36 2.58 -1.18
N MET A 79 11.45 1.83 -1.31
CA MET A 79 12.83 2.32 -1.31
C MET A 79 13.37 2.50 -2.73
N SER A 80 12.93 1.66 -3.66
CA SER A 80 13.17 1.77 -5.09
C SER A 80 12.05 1.06 -5.86
N GLU A 81 12.02 1.17 -7.19
CA GLU A 81 10.98 0.54 -8.04
C GLU A 81 10.80 -0.97 -7.75
N GLU A 82 11.89 -1.66 -7.41
CA GLU A 82 11.94 -3.11 -7.22
C GLU A 82 11.99 -3.55 -5.75
N LYS A 83 11.96 -2.61 -4.79
CA LYS A 83 12.19 -2.91 -3.38
C LYS A 83 11.25 -2.14 -2.47
N ASN A 84 10.42 -2.90 -1.76
CA ASN A 84 9.65 -2.40 -0.62
C ASN A 84 10.27 -2.88 0.69
N MET A 85 10.10 -2.07 1.73
CA MET A 85 10.48 -2.38 3.11
C MET A 85 9.28 -2.17 4.03
N MET A 86 9.34 -2.77 5.20
CA MET A 86 8.37 -2.63 6.27
C MET A 86 9.08 -2.42 7.59
N ARG A 87 8.45 -1.66 8.49
CA ARG A 87 8.79 -1.62 9.91
C ARG A 87 7.55 -1.31 10.75
N VAL A 88 7.70 -1.39 12.06
CA VAL A 88 6.68 -0.90 13.02
C VAL A 88 7.16 0.40 13.66
N VAL A 89 6.24 1.35 13.82
CA VAL A 89 6.39 2.53 14.67
C VAL A 89 5.54 2.32 15.92
N LEU A 90 6.18 2.22 17.07
CA LEU A 90 5.55 2.08 18.38
C LEU A 90 5.26 3.45 18.99
N ASP A 91 4.06 3.65 19.56
CA ASP A 91 3.73 4.84 20.37
C ASP A 91 4.11 4.63 21.83
N LEU A 92 5.12 5.35 22.32
CA LEU A 92 5.58 5.26 23.72
C LEU A 92 4.90 6.30 24.64
N GLY A 93 3.83 6.96 24.19
CA GLY A 93 3.09 7.94 24.98
C GLY A 93 3.76 9.31 25.03
N GLY A 94 4.18 9.81 23.88
CA GLY A 94 4.81 11.13 23.71
C GLY A 94 6.08 11.11 22.87
N SER A 95 6.57 9.93 22.52
CA SER A 95 7.64 9.71 21.56
C SER A 95 7.37 8.44 20.77
N TYR A 96 8.00 8.30 19.61
CA TYR A 96 7.89 7.11 18.79
C TYR A 96 9.20 6.32 18.79
N PHE A 97 9.07 5.00 18.71
CA PHE A 97 10.20 4.11 18.46
C PHE A 97 9.97 3.34 17.16
N GLU A 98 10.97 3.33 16.28
CA GLU A 98 10.90 2.60 15.02
C GLU A 98 11.74 1.31 15.11
N THR A 99 11.16 0.16 14.77
CA THR A 99 11.87 -1.12 14.72
C THR A 99 12.90 -1.16 13.60
N ASN A 100 13.68 -2.25 13.52
CA ASN A 100 14.42 -2.58 12.31
C ASN A 100 13.50 -2.65 11.07
N GLU A 101 14.11 -2.49 9.90
CA GLU A 101 13.46 -2.70 8.61
C GLU A 101 13.52 -4.18 8.22
N VAL A 102 12.44 -4.69 7.62
CA VAL A 102 12.38 -6.00 6.97
C VAL A 102 11.85 -5.85 5.54
N PRO A 103 12.23 -6.72 4.58
CA PRO A 103 11.64 -6.71 3.24
C PRO A 103 10.12 -6.89 3.27
N ALA A 104 9.41 -6.25 2.34
CA ALA A 104 7.96 -6.33 2.23
C ALA A 104 7.53 -6.70 0.82
N PRO A 105 6.37 -7.36 0.63
CA PRO A 105 5.95 -7.81 -0.70
C PRO A 105 5.83 -6.65 -1.70
N HIS A 106 6.10 -6.92 -2.98
CA HIS A 106 6.14 -5.90 -4.03
C HIS A 106 4.75 -5.31 -4.37
N SER A 107 3.74 -6.17 -4.42
CA SER A 107 2.35 -5.84 -4.79
C SER A 107 1.30 -6.63 -3.99
N ASN A 108 0.04 -6.23 -4.08
CA ASN A 108 -1.12 -6.89 -3.45
C ASN A 108 -0.94 -7.12 -1.93
N GLN A 109 -0.40 -6.12 -1.24
CA GLN A 109 -0.08 -6.24 0.18
C GLN A 109 -1.34 -6.34 1.04
N VAL A 110 -1.32 -7.31 1.95
CA VAL A 110 -2.34 -7.51 2.98
C VAL A 110 -1.63 -7.55 4.33
N ILE A 111 -2.21 -6.86 5.31
CA ILE A 111 -1.80 -6.87 6.72
C ILE A 111 -3.02 -7.39 7.49
N GLN A 112 -2.83 -8.36 8.38
CA GLN A 112 -3.89 -8.88 9.26
C GLN A 112 -3.34 -9.09 10.66
N PHE A 113 -3.86 -8.34 11.64
CA PHE A 113 -3.54 -8.52 13.05
C PHE A 113 -4.25 -9.76 13.61
N ARG A 114 -3.50 -10.62 14.29
CA ARG A 114 -3.99 -11.89 14.85
C ARG A 114 -3.26 -12.21 16.14
N ASP A 115 -4.01 -12.43 17.20
CA ASP A 115 -3.51 -13.06 18.42
C ASP A 115 -3.56 -14.59 18.22
N ILE A 116 -2.50 -15.15 17.63
CA ILE A 116 -2.42 -16.55 17.22
C ILE A 116 -2.18 -17.46 18.43
N ASP A 117 -1.38 -17.01 19.39
CA ASP A 117 -1.00 -17.82 20.55
C ASP A 117 -1.58 -17.35 21.91
N GLY A 118 -2.37 -16.27 21.92
CA GLY A 118 -3.04 -15.74 23.10
C GLY A 118 -2.10 -14.95 24.01
N LYS A 119 -0.95 -14.46 23.52
CA LYS A 119 0.07 -13.81 24.33
C LYS A 119 0.58 -12.52 23.68
N PRO A 120 0.80 -11.45 24.46
CA PRO A 120 1.56 -10.31 23.97
C PRO A 120 3.02 -10.67 23.73
N PRO A 121 3.71 -9.96 22.82
CA PRO A 121 3.16 -9.01 21.83
C PRO A 121 2.35 -9.70 20.73
N MET A 122 1.32 -9.03 20.20
CA MET A 122 0.43 -9.55 19.18
C MET A 122 1.17 -9.83 17.86
N GLU A 123 0.78 -10.89 17.16
CA GLU A 123 1.28 -11.18 15.82
C GLU A 123 0.49 -10.46 14.74
N PHE A 124 1.11 -10.34 13.58
CA PHE A 124 0.39 -9.97 12.37
C PHE A 124 0.93 -10.72 11.16
N ILE A 125 0.01 -11.01 10.25
CA ILE A 125 0.28 -11.70 9.00
C ILE A 125 0.45 -10.66 7.91
N VAL A 126 1.56 -10.76 7.19
CA VAL A 126 1.81 -10.02 5.96
C VAL A 126 1.73 -10.99 4.80
N GLN A 127 1.04 -10.60 3.73
CA GLN A 127 0.96 -11.36 2.49
C GLN A 127 1.13 -10.43 1.30
N GLY A 128 1.61 -10.96 0.18
CA GLY A 128 1.62 -10.25 -1.08
C GLY A 128 2.33 -11.02 -2.18
N MET A 129 2.72 -10.30 -3.23
CA MET A 129 3.17 -10.90 -4.48
C MET A 129 4.26 -10.09 -5.18
N LYS A 130 5.08 -10.77 -5.99
CA LYS A 130 5.93 -10.19 -7.05
C LYS A 130 5.74 -10.98 -8.34
N GLY A 131 4.99 -10.41 -9.28
CA GLY A 131 4.55 -11.16 -10.47
C GLY A 131 3.74 -12.39 -10.08
N ALA A 132 4.22 -13.58 -10.46
CA ALA A 132 3.58 -14.87 -10.12
C ALA A 132 4.01 -15.45 -8.77
N LYS A 133 5.00 -14.85 -8.09
CA LYS A 133 5.47 -15.30 -6.78
C LYS A 133 4.56 -14.75 -5.69
N VAL A 134 4.08 -15.61 -4.81
CA VAL A 134 3.23 -15.26 -3.65
C VAL A 134 4.01 -15.62 -2.40
N GLY A 135 3.95 -14.76 -1.39
CA GLY A 135 4.56 -15.03 -0.09
C GLY A 135 3.68 -14.57 1.06
N PHE A 136 3.91 -15.17 2.22
CA PHE A 136 3.37 -14.70 3.49
C PHE A 136 4.39 -14.89 4.62
N ALA A 137 4.28 -14.07 5.66
CA ALA A 137 4.98 -14.26 6.92
C ALA A 137 4.13 -13.78 8.10
N VAL A 138 4.41 -14.37 9.26
CA VAL A 138 3.87 -14.00 10.57
C VAL A 138 4.97 -13.26 11.30
N PHE A 139 4.70 -12.01 11.65
CA PHE A 139 5.64 -11.16 12.36
C PHE A 139 5.16 -10.90 13.79
N ARG A 140 6.13 -10.68 14.68
CA ARG A 140 5.91 -10.18 16.05
C ARG A 140 7.04 -9.22 16.41
N ILE A 141 6.76 -8.30 17.33
CA ILE A 141 7.78 -7.44 17.92
C ILE A 141 8.40 -8.16 19.13
N GLU A 142 9.70 -8.41 19.10
CA GLU A 142 10.45 -8.97 20.23
C GLU A 142 11.66 -8.09 20.52
N GLU A 143 11.84 -7.65 21.77
CA GLU A 143 12.94 -6.75 22.17
C GLU A 143 13.06 -5.50 21.28
N ASN A 144 11.92 -4.91 20.90
CA ASN A 144 11.82 -3.77 19.99
C ASN A 144 12.36 -4.06 18.56
N GLN A 145 12.45 -5.32 18.17
CA GLN A 145 12.76 -5.75 16.81
C GLN A 145 11.53 -6.39 16.18
N LEU A 146 11.33 -6.13 14.91
CA LEU A 146 10.36 -6.83 14.09
C LEU A 146 10.97 -8.16 13.63
N VAL A 147 10.45 -9.25 14.18
CA VAL A 147 10.93 -10.62 13.99
C VAL A 147 9.96 -11.40 13.12
N ASP A 148 10.49 -12.08 12.10
CA ASP A 148 9.76 -13.11 11.33
C ASP A 148 9.72 -14.39 12.16
N LEU A 149 8.53 -14.75 12.64
CA LEU A 149 8.32 -15.99 13.41
C LEU A 149 8.25 -17.20 12.48
N PHE A 150 7.63 -17.02 11.31
CA PHE A 150 7.41 -18.05 10.31
C PHE A 150 6.88 -17.43 9.02
N GLY A 151 7.42 -17.86 7.87
CA GLY A 151 6.92 -17.47 6.56
C GLY A 151 7.29 -18.45 5.46
N GLU A 152 6.66 -18.27 4.31
CA GLU A 152 6.92 -19.03 3.08
C GLU A 152 6.83 -18.10 1.86
N GLY A 153 7.82 -18.17 0.96
CA GLY A 153 7.81 -17.47 -0.33
C GLY A 153 8.08 -15.95 -0.25
N MET A 154 8.40 -15.41 0.93
CA MET A 154 8.68 -13.99 1.12
C MET A 154 9.97 -13.56 0.40
N GLU A 155 10.97 -14.43 0.35
CA GLU A 155 12.25 -14.22 -0.33
C GLU A 155 12.10 -13.98 -1.84
N ASP A 156 11.03 -14.49 -2.44
CA ASP A 156 10.74 -14.38 -3.86
C ASP A 156 9.75 -13.25 -4.19
N CYS A 157 8.99 -12.78 -3.19
CA CYS A 157 7.89 -11.82 -3.39
C CYS A 157 8.19 -10.39 -2.90
N CYS A 158 9.30 -10.20 -2.16
CA CYS A 158 9.74 -8.90 -1.65
C CYS A 158 10.69 -8.14 -2.60
#